data_AF-A0A8K0IGD5-F1
#
_entry.id   AF-A0A8K0IGD5-F1
#
_cell.length_a   1.000
_cell.length_b   1.000
_cell.length_c   1.000
_cell.angle_alpha   90.00
_cell.angle_beta   90.00
_cell.angle_gamma   90.00
#
_symmetry.space_group_name_H-M   'P 1'
#
loop_
_entity.id
_entity.type
_entity.pdbx_description
1 polymer ?
#
loop_
_entity_poly.entity_id
_entity_poly.type
_entity_poly.pdbx_seq_one_letter_code
_entity_poly.pdbx_strand_id
1 'polypeptide(L)'
;MGSHPVATFGPLDPDIFSAESRGVIEFIADYYRTGIQSEVKYMPGVSHYLDGVELAESICMSPHKWLLTNLDCCCLWVRNSAALVDCLSTDPEILRNKASEAKVVVDYKDWQVATTRRFRALKLWVVFCRYGVDNMMKHIRSDVAMAEHFEGLVKLDRRFEVVVPRKFSLVCFRLGPRLEDDDGYDLNDKLLEAVNSSGRAFMSHAVVGGVHLLRFAVGTALTEMGHLDAAWKLIQDKASGILAGGLCRKVPSSYG
;
A
#
# COMPACT_ATOMS: atom_id res chain seq x y z
N MET A 1 -17.73 -19.01 -4.34
CA MET A 1 -16.51 -19.15 -3.51
C MET A 1 -16.42 -20.60 -3.06
N GLY A 2 -15.69 -21.44 -3.81
CA GLY A 2 -15.43 -22.83 -3.40
C GLY A 2 -14.37 -22.84 -2.32
N SER A 3 -14.72 -23.33 -1.13
CA SER A 3 -13.76 -23.57 -0.05
C SER A 3 -12.83 -24.70 -0.47
N HIS A 4 -11.61 -24.38 -0.90
CA HIS A 4 -10.51 -25.32 -0.76
C HIS A 4 -10.44 -25.75 0.72
N PRO A 5 -10.13 -27.02 1.03
CA PRO A 5 -10.00 -27.46 2.41
C PRO A 5 -9.01 -26.53 3.11
N VAL A 6 -9.45 -25.91 4.19
CA VAL A 6 -8.55 -25.19 5.07
C VAL A 6 -7.58 -26.24 5.61
N ALA A 7 -6.32 -26.18 5.19
CA ALA A 7 -5.29 -26.98 5.84
C ALA A 7 -5.36 -26.65 7.35
N THR A 8 -5.68 -27.65 8.16
CA THR A 8 -5.70 -27.50 9.61
C THR A 8 -4.29 -27.14 10.04
N PHE A 9 -4.10 -25.99 10.68
CA PHE A 9 -2.81 -25.62 11.25
C PHE A 9 -2.43 -26.67 12.30
N GLY A 10 -1.40 -27.45 12.01
CA GLY A 10 -0.76 -28.31 13.00
C GLY A 10 0.04 -27.47 14.02
N PRO A 11 0.55 -28.11 15.09
CA PRO A 11 1.53 -27.49 15.96
C PRO A 11 2.69 -26.88 15.15
N LEU A 12 3.18 -25.72 15.57
CA LEU A 12 4.30 -25.04 14.92
C LEU A 12 5.56 -25.90 15.09
N ASP A 13 5.97 -26.58 14.03
CA ASP A 13 7.25 -27.28 13.97
C ASP A 13 8.35 -26.25 13.63
N PRO A 14 9.40 -26.08 14.46
CA PRO A 14 10.42 -25.06 14.25
C PRO A 14 11.21 -25.20 12.95
N ASP A 15 11.45 -26.43 12.49
CA ASP A 15 12.25 -26.71 11.29
C ASP A 15 11.40 -26.44 10.04
N ILE A 16 10.14 -26.86 10.04
CA ILE A 16 9.16 -26.53 9.00
C ILE A 16 8.96 -25.01 8.95
N PHE A 17 8.74 -24.36 10.08
CA PHE A 17 8.56 -22.91 10.13
C PHE A 17 9.80 -22.17 9.60
N SER A 18 11.00 -22.60 9.97
CA SER A 18 12.24 -22.00 9.50
C SER A 18 12.39 -22.15 7.98
N ALA A 19 12.16 -23.36 7.45
CA ALA A 19 12.23 -23.64 6.02
C ALA A 19 11.17 -22.87 5.21
N GLU A 20 9.91 -22.90 5.65
CA GLU A 20 8.82 -22.19 4.97
C GLU A 20 8.93 -20.68 5.09
N SER A 21 9.32 -20.15 6.26
CA SER A 21 9.55 -18.71 6.44
C SER A 21 10.70 -18.22 5.57
N ARG A 22 11.74 -19.03 5.41
CA ARG A 22 12.81 -18.76 4.44
C ARG A 22 12.28 -18.76 3.02
N GLY A 23 11.44 -19.73 2.65
CA GLY A 23 10.74 -19.75 1.35
C GLY A 23 9.83 -18.53 1.12
N VAL A 24 9.19 -17.99 2.16
CA VAL A 24 8.41 -16.74 2.09
C VAL A 24 9.32 -15.52 1.88
N ILE A 25 10.42 -15.44 2.62
CA ILE A 25 11.41 -14.35 2.47
C ILE A 25 12.08 -14.42 1.10
N GLU A 26 12.42 -15.62 0.62
CA GLU A 26 12.96 -15.88 -0.71
C GLU A 26 11.92 -15.60 -1.79
N PHE A 27 10.65 -15.96 -1.60
CA PHE A 27 9.56 -15.59 -2.51
C PHE A 27 9.40 -14.08 -2.62
N ILE A 28 9.39 -13.36 -1.49
CA ILE A 28 9.29 -11.91 -1.54
C ILE A 28 10.55 -11.34 -2.19
N ALA A 29 11.74 -11.82 -1.82
CA ALA A 29 13.00 -11.41 -2.44
C ALA A 29 13.04 -11.70 -3.95
N ASP A 30 12.50 -12.84 -4.39
CA ASP A 30 12.44 -13.27 -5.78
C ASP A 30 11.37 -12.51 -6.55
N TYR A 31 10.21 -12.22 -5.96
CA TYR A 31 9.27 -11.24 -6.51
C TYR A 31 9.95 -9.90 -6.83
N TYR A 32 10.99 -9.52 -6.08
CA TYR A 32 11.84 -8.36 -6.38
C TYR A 32 13.07 -8.68 -7.27
N ARG A 33 13.69 -9.87 -7.23
CA ARG A 33 14.87 -10.23 -8.06
C ARG A 33 14.52 -10.72 -9.46
N THR A 34 13.44 -11.47 -9.64
CA THR A 34 13.13 -12.18 -10.88
C THR A 34 12.29 -11.32 -11.85
N GLY A 35 12.88 -10.18 -12.22
CA GLY A 35 12.89 -9.79 -13.63
C GLY A 35 13.83 -10.66 -14.49
N ILE A 36 14.60 -11.56 -13.85
CA ILE A 36 15.67 -12.35 -14.48
C ILE A 36 15.57 -13.83 -14.06
N GLN A 37 15.15 -14.68 -15.01
CA GLN A 37 15.47 -16.13 -15.12
C GLN A 37 14.84 -17.19 -14.18
N SER A 38 13.56 -17.07 -13.79
CA SER A 38 12.79 -18.29 -13.46
C SER A 38 11.39 -18.24 -14.08
N GLU A 39 10.84 -19.39 -14.47
CA GLU A 39 9.55 -19.54 -15.18
C GLU A 39 8.33 -19.03 -14.40
N VAL A 40 8.51 -18.38 -13.25
CA VAL A 40 7.41 -17.95 -12.39
C VAL A 40 7.11 -16.47 -12.56
N LYS A 41 6.20 -16.22 -13.50
CA LYS A 41 5.70 -14.90 -13.92
C LYS A 41 4.64 -14.40 -12.94
N TYR A 42 5.04 -13.98 -11.74
CA TYR A 42 4.09 -13.71 -10.65
C TYR A 42 3.11 -12.54 -10.94
N MET A 43 3.51 -11.47 -11.63
CA MET A 43 2.53 -10.43 -12.03
C MET A 43 2.90 -9.73 -13.35
N PRO A 44 2.38 -10.20 -14.49
CA PRO A 44 2.59 -9.52 -15.77
C PRO A 44 2.05 -8.08 -15.68
N GLY A 45 2.89 -7.09 -16.00
CA GLY A 45 2.49 -5.67 -16.11
C GLY A 45 3.00 -4.73 -15.01
N VAL A 46 3.51 -5.22 -13.87
CA VAL A 46 4.07 -4.33 -12.80
C VAL A 46 5.53 -4.62 -12.43
N SER A 47 6.09 -5.74 -12.88
CA SER A 47 7.49 -6.11 -12.61
C SER A 47 8.48 -5.01 -13.00
N HIS A 48 8.16 -4.24 -14.05
CA HIS A 48 9.02 -3.17 -14.58
C HIS A 48 9.26 -2.01 -13.60
N TYR A 49 8.41 -1.84 -12.56
CA TYR A 49 8.63 -0.80 -11.54
C TYR A 49 9.85 -1.09 -10.65
N LEU A 50 10.42 -2.30 -10.76
CA LEU A 50 11.58 -2.75 -10.01
C LEU A 50 12.78 -3.03 -10.92
N ASP A 51 12.68 -2.73 -12.22
CA ASP A 51 13.82 -2.83 -13.12
C ASP A 51 14.97 -1.96 -12.59
N GLY A 52 16.16 -2.54 -12.45
CA GLY A 52 17.32 -1.87 -11.86
C GLY A 52 17.48 -2.07 -10.35
N VAL A 53 16.57 -2.78 -9.67
CA VAL A 53 16.71 -3.09 -8.23
C VAL A 53 17.95 -3.91 -7.92
N GLU A 54 18.44 -4.68 -8.88
CA GLU A 54 19.71 -5.41 -8.82
C GLU A 54 20.94 -4.49 -8.72
N LEU A 55 20.78 -3.18 -8.92
CA LEU A 55 21.81 -2.15 -8.71
C LEU A 55 21.65 -1.43 -7.34
N ALA A 56 20.55 -1.65 -6.62
CA ALA A 56 20.30 -0.99 -5.34
C ALA A 56 21.05 -1.67 -4.18
N GLU A 57 21.53 -0.90 -3.20
CA GLU A 57 22.18 -1.46 -2.00
C GLU A 57 21.18 -2.02 -0.99
N SER A 58 19.95 -1.53 -1.02
CA SER A 58 18.85 -2.04 -0.18
C SER A 58 17.48 -1.72 -0.77
N ILE A 59 16.49 -2.51 -0.39
CA ILE A 59 15.07 -2.28 -0.69
C ILE A 59 14.23 -2.60 0.54
N CYS A 60 13.23 -1.77 0.81
CA CYS A 60 12.29 -2.03 1.90
C CYS A 60 10.85 -2.01 1.40
N MET A 61 10.02 -2.85 2.01
CA MET A 61 8.58 -2.82 1.81
C MET A 61 7.83 -3.00 3.13
N SER A 62 6.56 -2.60 3.15
CA SER A 62 5.71 -2.72 4.31
C SER A 62 4.54 -3.65 4.04
N PRO A 63 4.64 -4.97 4.37
CA PRO A 63 3.50 -5.88 4.23
C PRO A 63 2.25 -5.41 4.96
N HIS A 64 2.41 -4.60 6.01
CA HIS A 64 1.27 -4.04 6.74
C HIS A 64 0.45 -2.98 6.01
N LYS A 65 0.91 -2.54 4.83
CA LYS A 65 0.16 -1.60 4.00
C LYS A 65 -0.78 -2.33 3.05
N TRP A 66 -0.28 -3.36 2.36
CA TRP A 66 -1.02 -3.94 1.22
C TRP A 66 -0.86 -5.46 1.07
N LEU A 67 -0.27 -6.16 2.05
CA LEU A 67 -0.13 -7.62 2.07
C LEU A 67 -0.79 -8.24 3.29
N LEU A 68 -1.97 -7.72 3.68
CA LEU A 68 -2.87 -8.32 4.67
C LEU A 68 -2.22 -8.66 6.03
N THR A 69 -1.10 -8.01 6.36
CA THR A 69 -0.38 -8.22 7.61
C THR A 69 -0.74 -7.09 8.58
N ASN A 70 -1.11 -7.39 9.82
CA ASN A 70 -1.44 -6.31 10.76
C ASN A 70 -0.19 -5.45 11.10
N LEU A 71 -0.42 -4.16 11.43
CA LEU A 71 0.62 -3.24 11.90
C LEU A 71 1.38 -3.82 13.11
N ASP A 72 2.71 -3.68 13.23
CA ASP A 72 3.71 -3.14 12.30
C ASP A 72 4.49 -4.26 11.58
N CYS A 73 4.73 -4.14 10.28
CA CYS A 73 5.56 -5.13 9.56
C CYS A 73 6.34 -4.47 8.43
N CYS A 74 7.66 -4.37 8.57
CA CYS A 74 8.55 -3.89 7.53
C CYS A 74 9.55 -5.00 7.21
N CYS A 75 9.75 -5.24 5.92
CA CYS A 75 10.78 -6.14 5.44
C CYS A 75 11.83 -5.31 4.71
N LEU A 76 13.09 -5.49 5.09
CA LEU A 76 14.26 -4.83 4.53
C LEU A 76 15.18 -5.92 3.97
N TRP A 77 15.53 -5.78 2.70
CA TRP A 77 16.60 -6.56 2.07
C TRP A 77 17.77 -5.63 1.83
N VAL A 78 18.97 -6.12 2.10
CA VAL A 78 20.23 -5.43 1.86
C VAL A 78 21.13 -6.32 1.02
N ARG A 79 21.93 -5.73 0.13
CA ARG A 79 22.92 -6.47 -0.65
C ARG A 79 24.03 -7.02 0.25
N ASN A 80 24.49 -6.20 1.19
CA ASN A 80 25.56 -6.53 2.12
C ASN A 80 25.07 -6.38 3.57
N SER A 81 24.73 -7.49 4.21
CA SER A 81 24.33 -7.48 5.63
C SER A 81 25.47 -7.18 6.59
N ALA A 82 26.74 -7.39 6.20
CA ALA A 82 27.89 -7.05 7.03
C ALA A 82 27.94 -5.55 7.34
N ALA A 83 27.54 -4.70 6.39
CA ALA A 83 27.45 -3.25 6.63
C ALA A 83 26.48 -2.87 7.75
N LEU A 84 25.38 -3.61 7.92
CA LEU A 84 24.46 -3.41 9.05
C LEU A 84 25.13 -3.82 10.36
N VAL A 85 25.77 -4.99 10.38
CA VAL A 85 26.46 -5.51 11.56
C VAL A 85 27.59 -4.58 12.00
N ASP A 86 28.43 -4.11 11.07
CA ASP A 86 29.54 -3.20 11.36
C ASP A 86 29.08 -1.89 12.00
N CYS A 87 27.87 -1.41 11.65
CA CYS A 87 27.33 -0.16 12.16
C CYS A 87 26.48 -0.32 13.43
N LEU A 88 25.81 -1.45 13.61
CA LEU A 88 24.76 -1.64 14.63
C LEU A 88 25.11 -2.68 15.69
N SER A 89 26.14 -3.50 15.46
CA SER A 89 26.46 -4.58 16.38
C SER A 89 26.96 -4.06 17.72
N THR A 90 26.53 -4.75 18.76
CA THR A 90 27.04 -4.59 20.12
C THR A 90 27.31 -5.98 20.68
N ASP A 91 28.43 -6.16 21.38
CA ASP A 91 28.82 -7.45 21.96
C ASP A 91 28.99 -7.38 23.48
N PRO A 92 27.90 -7.11 24.24
CA PRO A 92 27.96 -7.15 25.69
C PRO A 92 28.09 -8.60 26.17
N GLU A 93 28.98 -8.84 27.14
CA GLU A 93 29.29 -10.18 27.69
C GLU A 93 28.02 -10.98 28.08
N ILE A 94 26.98 -10.32 28.58
CA ILE A 94 25.71 -10.95 28.99
C ILE A 94 24.93 -11.63 27.85
N LEU A 95 25.21 -11.28 26.58
CA LEU A 95 24.55 -11.85 25.40
C LEU A 95 25.40 -12.91 24.68
N ARG A 96 26.64 -13.15 25.13
CA ARG A 96 27.54 -14.09 24.47
C ARG A 96 27.03 -15.52 24.58
N ASN A 97 27.14 -16.24 23.47
CA ASN A 97 26.76 -17.64 23.38
C ASN A 97 27.55 -18.32 22.25
N LYS A 98 27.69 -19.65 22.34
CA LYS A 98 28.49 -20.44 21.41
C LYS A 98 28.01 -20.38 19.96
N ALA A 99 26.71 -20.20 19.73
CA ALA A 99 26.15 -20.20 18.37
C ALA A 99 26.53 -18.91 17.62
N SER A 100 26.43 -17.76 18.30
CA SER A 100 26.89 -16.46 17.80
C SER A 100 28.39 -16.45 17.54
N GLU A 101 29.20 -16.94 18.49
CA GLU A 101 30.66 -17.01 18.36
C GLU A 101 31.11 -17.92 17.20
N ALA A 102 30.41 -19.04 17.00
CA ALA A 102 30.64 -19.93 15.87
C ALA A 102 30.11 -19.39 14.53
N LYS A 103 29.40 -18.26 14.53
CA LYS A 103 28.79 -17.63 13.34
C LYS A 103 27.87 -18.57 12.55
N VAL A 104 27.18 -19.48 13.24
CA VAL A 104 26.23 -20.44 12.64
C VAL A 104 24.78 -19.94 12.67
N VAL A 105 24.53 -18.78 13.30
CA VAL A 105 23.21 -18.13 13.39
C VAL A 105 23.31 -16.65 13.04
N VAL A 106 22.16 -16.03 12.75
CA VAL A 106 22.06 -14.59 12.52
C VAL A 106 21.58 -13.91 13.80
N ASP A 107 22.43 -13.06 14.38
CA ASP A 107 22.06 -12.19 15.49
C ASP A 107 21.31 -10.96 14.99
N TYR A 108 20.03 -11.17 14.81
CA TYR A 108 19.10 -10.18 14.29
C TYR A 108 19.04 -8.87 15.09
N LYS A 109 19.54 -8.82 16.35
CA LYS A 109 19.74 -7.56 17.08
C LYS A 109 20.69 -6.61 16.34
N ASP A 110 21.67 -7.14 15.60
CA ASP A 110 22.71 -6.38 14.89
C ASP A 110 22.22 -5.88 13.52
N TRP A 111 20.95 -6.09 13.19
CA TRP A 111 20.33 -5.67 11.93
C TRP A 111 19.24 -4.62 12.17
N GLN A 112 19.12 -4.10 13.39
CA GLN A 112 18.13 -3.10 13.77
C GLN A 112 18.61 -2.27 14.97
N VAL A 113 17.84 -1.25 15.33
CA VAL A 113 18.22 -0.30 16.38
C VAL A 113 18.15 -0.89 17.79
N ALA A 114 17.16 -1.74 18.09
CA ALA A 114 16.90 -2.24 19.43
C ALA A 114 17.35 -3.69 19.62
N THR A 115 17.79 -4.06 20.83
CA THR A 115 18.11 -5.45 21.18
C THR A 115 16.86 -6.34 21.25
N THR A 116 15.81 -5.89 21.95
CA THR A 116 14.57 -6.66 22.11
C THR A 116 13.74 -6.66 20.82
N ARG A 117 13.23 -7.84 20.45
CA ARG A 117 12.46 -8.05 19.21
C ARG A 117 11.18 -8.84 19.46
N ARG A 118 10.10 -8.43 18.80
CA ARG A 118 8.87 -9.22 18.69
C ARG A 118 9.06 -10.33 17.65
N PHE A 119 8.28 -11.40 17.76
CA PHE A 119 8.23 -12.46 16.73
C PHE A 119 7.41 -12.01 15.49
N ARG A 120 7.90 -11.00 14.76
CA ARG A 120 7.19 -10.40 13.61
C ARG A 120 7.06 -11.36 12.42
N ALA A 121 7.96 -12.32 12.27
CA ALA A 121 7.93 -13.28 11.17
C ALA A 121 6.69 -14.18 11.21
N LEU A 122 6.19 -14.53 12.42
CA LEU A 122 5.05 -15.42 12.57
C LEU A 122 3.80 -14.93 11.85
N LYS A 123 3.45 -13.64 11.99
CA LYS A 123 2.26 -13.10 11.32
C LYS A 123 2.39 -13.06 9.81
N LEU A 124 3.60 -12.82 9.30
CA LEU A 124 3.86 -12.82 7.86
C LEU A 124 3.74 -14.25 7.32
N TRP A 125 4.40 -15.22 7.97
CA TRP A 125 4.31 -16.64 7.62
C TRP A 125 2.86 -17.14 7.63
N VAL A 126 2.07 -16.83 8.67
CA VAL A 126 0.64 -17.20 8.71
C VAL A 126 -0.14 -16.65 7.52
N VAL A 127 0.09 -15.40 7.10
CA VAL A 127 -0.56 -14.82 5.91
C VAL A 127 -0.20 -15.63 4.66
N PHE A 128 1.09 -15.91 4.43
CA PHE A 128 1.54 -16.66 3.26
C PHE A 128 1.05 -18.11 3.25
N CYS A 129 1.11 -18.82 4.38
CA CYS A 129 0.61 -20.18 4.48
C CYS A 129 -0.91 -20.25 4.34
N ARG A 130 -1.63 -19.22 4.83
CA ARG A 130 -3.09 -19.17 4.79
C ARG A 130 -3.62 -18.88 3.39
N TYR A 131 -3.07 -17.88 2.73
CA TYR A 131 -3.60 -17.39 1.46
C TYR A 131 -2.90 -18.03 0.26
N GLY A 132 -1.60 -18.32 0.39
CA GLY A 132 -0.75 -18.68 -0.75
C GLY A 132 -0.53 -17.49 -1.69
N VAL A 133 0.51 -17.61 -2.51
CA VAL A 133 0.94 -16.57 -3.45
C VAL A 133 -0.18 -16.20 -4.43
N ASP A 134 -0.90 -17.19 -4.98
CA ASP A 134 -1.97 -16.95 -5.96
C ASP A 134 -3.10 -16.07 -5.44
N ASN A 135 -3.55 -16.29 -4.21
CA ASN A 135 -4.64 -15.47 -3.67
C ASN A 135 -4.15 -14.09 -3.21
N MET A 136 -2.90 -13.96 -2.78
CA MET A 136 -2.29 -12.66 -2.53
C MET A 136 -2.21 -11.83 -3.82
N MET A 137 -1.82 -12.44 -4.93
CA MET A 137 -1.80 -11.78 -6.24
C MET A 137 -3.22 -11.40 -6.72
N LYS A 138 -4.21 -12.27 -6.50
CA LYS A 138 -5.62 -11.94 -6.78
C LYS A 138 -6.11 -10.76 -5.94
N HIS A 139 -5.73 -10.67 -4.67
CA HIS A 139 -6.07 -9.54 -3.81
C HIS A 139 -5.54 -8.22 -4.37
N ILE A 140 -4.24 -8.14 -4.70
CA ILE A 140 -3.64 -6.94 -5.31
C ILE A 140 -4.33 -6.58 -6.63
N ARG A 141 -4.56 -7.56 -7.51
CA ARG A 141 -5.24 -7.34 -8.80
C ARG A 141 -6.67 -6.84 -8.63
N SER A 142 -7.39 -7.34 -7.63
CA SER A 142 -8.74 -6.90 -7.30
C SER A 142 -8.76 -5.43 -6.91
N ASP A 143 -7.82 -5.00 -6.04
CA ASP A 143 -7.73 -3.60 -5.61
C ASP A 143 -7.34 -2.66 -6.77
N VAL A 144 -6.44 -3.11 -7.65
CA VAL A 144 -6.06 -2.37 -8.86
C VAL A 144 -7.25 -2.23 -9.81
N ALA A 145 -8.02 -3.31 -10.04
CA ALA A 145 -9.21 -3.29 -10.89
C ALA A 145 -10.32 -2.39 -10.32
N MET A 146 -10.52 -2.41 -9.00
CA MET A 146 -11.43 -1.50 -8.30
C MET A 146 -11.01 -0.03 -8.50
N ALA A 147 -9.72 0.28 -8.34
CA ALA A 147 -9.23 1.63 -8.59
C ALA A 147 -9.37 2.06 -10.07
N GLU A 148 -9.18 1.14 -11.02
CA GLU A 148 -9.41 1.40 -12.44
C GLU A 148 -10.89 1.67 -12.74
N HIS A 149 -11.81 0.93 -12.12
CA HIS A 149 -13.25 1.21 -12.21
C HIS A 149 -13.58 2.62 -11.68
N PHE A 150 -13.07 2.97 -10.50
CA PHE A 150 -13.26 4.30 -9.93
C PHE A 150 -12.68 5.40 -10.84
N GLU A 151 -11.48 5.20 -11.40
CA GLU A 151 -10.89 6.11 -12.38
C GLU A 151 -11.79 6.32 -13.61
N GLY A 152 -12.41 5.24 -14.10
CA GLY A 152 -13.40 5.30 -15.19
C GLY A 152 -14.63 6.13 -14.82
N LEU A 153 -15.18 5.95 -13.62
CA LEU A 153 -16.30 6.75 -13.10
C LEU A 153 -15.95 8.25 -13.03
N VAL A 154 -14.75 8.57 -12.55
CA VAL A 154 -14.25 9.96 -12.49
C VAL A 154 -14.19 10.56 -13.90
N LYS A 155 -13.65 9.84 -14.88
CA LYS A 155 -13.52 10.33 -16.27
C LYS A 155 -14.86 10.54 -16.99
N LEU A 156 -15.92 9.84 -16.57
CA LEU A 156 -17.26 10.00 -17.16
C LEU A 156 -17.95 11.29 -16.69
N ASP A 157 -17.59 11.83 -15.53
CA ASP A 157 -18.16 13.06 -15.01
C ASP A 157 -17.28 14.27 -15.37
N ARG A 158 -17.74 15.09 -16.33
CA ARG A 158 -17.00 16.24 -16.87
C ARG A 158 -16.66 17.32 -15.83
N ARG A 159 -17.24 17.25 -14.64
CA ARG A 159 -16.90 18.16 -13.53
C ARG A 159 -15.57 17.79 -12.89
N PHE A 160 -15.10 16.55 -13.05
CA PHE A 160 -13.89 16.05 -12.43
C PHE A 160 -12.81 15.78 -13.47
N GLU A 161 -11.58 15.76 -12.99
CA GLU A 161 -10.42 15.35 -13.78
C GLU A 161 -9.50 14.44 -12.94
N VAL A 162 -8.86 13.49 -13.62
CA VAL A 162 -7.78 12.67 -13.05
C VAL A 162 -6.48 13.45 -13.23
N VAL A 163 -5.83 13.81 -12.11
CA VAL A 163 -4.71 14.76 -12.09
C VAL A 163 -3.40 14.11 -12.53
N VAL A 164 -3.19 12.85 -12.15
CA VAL A 164 -2.00 12.08 -12.53
C VAL A 164 -2.39 10.66 -12.97
N PRO A 165 -1.66 10.04 -13.92
CA PRO A 165 -1.93 8.67 -14.34
C PRO A 165 -1.89 7.70 -13.16
N ARG A 166 -2.94 6.90 -12.99
CA ARG A 166 -3.00 5.84 -11.98
C ARG A 166 -1.92 4.79 -12.28
N LYS A 167 -1.15 4.40 -11.26
CA LYS A 167 -0.12 3.35 -11.36
C LYS A 167 -0.55 2.05 -10.68
N PHE A 168 -1.19 2.17 -9.50
CA PHE A 168 -1.64 1.05 -8.66
C PHE A 168 -3.10 1.27 -8.23
N SER A 169 -3.42 1.11 -6.95
CA SER A 169 -4.79 1.23 -6.41
C SER A 169 -5.16 2.64 -5.90
N LEU A 170 -4.33 3.65 -6.17
CA LEU A 170 -4.57 5.04 -5.79
C LEU A 170 -4.99 5.87 -7.00
N VAL A 171 -6.18 6.45 -6.95
CA VAL A 171 -6.65 7.44 -7.94
C VAL A 171 -6.51 8.84 -7.35
N CYS A 172 -5.83 9.71 -8.09
CA CYS A 172 -5.66 11.12 -7.74
C CYS A 172 -6.52 11.96 -8.69
N PHE A 173 -7.52 12.64 -8.15
CA PHE A 173 -8.52 13.36 -8.93
C PHE A 173 -8.90 14.68 -8.25
N ARG A 174 -9.57 15.57 -8.98
CA ARG A 174 -10.10 16.82 -8.42
C ARG A 174 -11.41 17.22 -9.09
N LEU A 175 -12.18 18.03 -8.39
CA LEU A 175 -13.30 18.79 -8.94
C LEU A 175 -12.77 20.05 -9.64
N GLY A 176 -13.26 20.30 -10.85
CA GLY A 176 -12.91 21.42 -11.71
C GLY A 176 -14.04 22.45 -11.90
N PRO A 177 -13.86 23.44 -12.81
CA PRO A 177 -12.63 23.66 -13.59
C PRO A 177 -11.52 24.31 -12.75
N ARG A 178 -10.28 24.15 -13.21
CA ARG A 178 -9.16 25.00 -12.80
C ARG A 178 -9.39 26.38 -13.42
N LEU A 179 -9.74 27.39 -12.63
CA LEU A 179 -9.69 28.76 -13.10
C LEU A 179 -8.21 29.18 -13.21
N GLU A 180 -7.88 30.07 -14.14
CA GLU A 180 -6.54 30.68 -14.14
C GLU A 180 -6.32 31.34 -12.77
N ASP A 181 -5.15 31.07 -12.17
CA ASP A 181 -4.77 31.44 -10.79
C ASP A 181 -5.53 30.74 -9.63
N ASP A 182 -6.33 29.72 -9.89
CA ASP A 182 -6.97 28.88 -8.86
C ASP A 182 -6.32 27.50 -8.78
N ASP A 183 -5.61 27.23 -7.67
CA ASP A 183 -5.05 25.91 -7.37
C ASP A 183 -6.14 24.86 -7.10
N GLY A 184 -7.40 25.28 -7.02
CA GLY A 184 -8.57 24.47 -6.71
C GLY A 184 -8.63 24.04 -5.25
N TYR A 185 -7.77 24.60 -4.38
CA TYR A 185 -7.66 24.24 -2.97
C TYR A 185 -9.00 24.41 -2.28
N ASP A 186 -9.57 25.61 -2.38
CA ASP A 186 -10.79 26.00 -1.68
C ASP A 186 -12.00 25.12 -2.06
N LEU A 187 -12.10 24.73 -3.34
CA LEU A 187 -13.18 23.90 -3.85
C LEU A 187 -13.00 22.43 -3.45
N ASN A 188 -11.80 21.90 -3.61
CA ASN A 188 -11.51 20.49 -3.35
C ASN A 188 -11.42 20.19 -1.85
N ASP A 189 -10.93 21.13 -1.04
CA ASP A 189 -10.93 21.03 0.42
C ASP A 189 -12.36 21.01 0.97
N LYS A 190 -13.25 21.89 0.48
CA LYS A 190 -14.69 21.83 0.82
C LYS A 190 -15.33 20.51 0.42
N LEU A 191 -14.99 19.97 -0.75
CA LEU A 191 -15.51 18.66 -1.17
C LEU A 191 -14.99 17.54 -0.26
N LEU A 192 -13.69 17.53 0.03
CA LEU A 192 -13.07 16.56 0.92
C LEU A 192 -13.72 16.57 2.29
N GLU A 193 -13.86 17.76 2.88
CA GLU A 193 -14.49 17.96 4.18
C GLU A 193 -15.94 17.51 4.16
N ALA A 194 -16.72 17.89 3.14
CA ALA A 194 -18.11 17.48 3.01
C ALA A 194 -18.29 15.96 2.86
N VAL A 195 -17.33 15.27 2.23
CA VAL A 195 -17.33 13.81 2.14
C VAL A 195 -16.93 13.19 3.48
N ASN A 196 -15.85 13.64 4.10
CA ASN A 196 -15.34 13.09 5.37
C ASN A 196 -16.33 13.32 6.52
N SER A 197 -16.90 14.52 6.64
CA SER A 197 -17.91 14.87 7.63
C SER A 197 -19.24 14.11 7.47
N SER A 198 -19.45 13.39 6.35
CA SER A 198 -20.62 12.52 6.20
C SER A 198 -20.54 11.25 7.05
N GLY A 199 -19.34 10.86 7.49
CA GLY A 199 -19.08 9.59 8.19
C GLY A 199 -19.22 8.33 7.31
N ARG A 200 -19.49 8.48 6.00
CA ARG A 200 -19.74 7.36 5.07
C ARG A 200 -18.54 6.98 4.22
N ALA A 201 -17.56 7.86 4.11
CA ALA A 201 -16.30 7.63 3.41
C ALA A 201 -15.20 8.48 4.07
N PHE A 202 -13.95 8.06 3.92
CA PHE A 202 -12.81 8.83 4.37
C PHE A 202 -11.75 8.86 3.26
N MET A 203 -11.32 10.08 2.89
CA MET A 203 -10.25 10.33 1.94
C MET A 203 -9.25 11.33 2.51
N SER A 204 -8.10 11.42 1.87
CA SER A 204 -7.09 12.46 2.14
C SER A 204 -6.82 13.27 0.87
N HIS A 205 -6.09 14.37 1.01
CA HIS A 205 -5.59 15.15 -0.13
C HIS A 205 -4.06 15.03 -0.27
N ALA A 206 -3.53 15.60 -1.33
CA ALA A 206 -2.13 15.99 -1.45
C ALA A 206 -2.00 17.25 -2.31
N VAL A 207 -0.85 17.90 -2.25
CA VAL A 207 -0.46 18.98 -3.17
C VAL A 207 0.72 18.50 -4.00
N VAL A 208 0.55 18.44 -5.32
CA VAL A 208 1.59 17.97 -6.26
C VAL A 208 1.78 19.02 -7.35
N GLY A 209 2.99 19.57 -7.47
CA GLY A 209 3.27 20.62 -8.46
C GLY A 209 2.39 21.87 -8.30
N GLY A 210 2.04 22.23 -7.06
CA GLY A 210 1.12 23.33 -6.74
C GLY A 210 -0.36 23.04 -6.99
N VAL A 211 -0.73 21.80 -7.34
CA VAL A 211 -2.12 21.39 -7.58
C VAL A 211 -2.65 20.63 -6.38
N HIS A 212 -3.73 21.15 -5.75
CA HIS A 212 -4.45 20.44 -4.70
C HIS A 212 -5.33 19.34 -5.32
N LEU A 213 -5.18 18.10 -4.85
CA LEU A 213 -5.87 16.92 -5.37
C LEU A 213 -6.39 16.02 -4.25
N LEU A 214 -7.46 15.28 -4.55
CA LEU A 214 -8.06 14.28 -3.68
C LEU A 214 -7.48 12.90 -3.99
N ARG A 215 -7.32 12.08 -2.94
CA ARG A 215 -6.69 10.76 -3.00
C ARG A 215 -7.71 9.69 -2.61
N PHE A 216 -8.12 8.88 -3.59
CA PHE A 216 -8.94 7.69 -3.37
C PHE A 216 -8.05 6.45 -3.39
N ALA A 217 -7.61 6.01 -2.20
CA ALA A 217 -6.75 4.84 -2.04
C ALA A 217 -7.58 3.58 -1.75
N VAL A 218 -7.66 2.68 -2.72
CA VAL A 218 -8.31 1.37 -2.56
C VAL A 218 -7.32 0.37 -1.96
N GLY A 219 -7.75 -0.38 -0.94
CA GLY A 219 -6.90 -1.42 -0.34
C GLY A 219 -7.26 -1.88 1.06
N THR A 220 -8.37 -1.43 1.65
CA THR A 220 -8.82 -2.01 2.93
C THR A 220 -9.43 -3.39 2.69
N ALA A 221 -9.14 -4.35 3.57
CA ALA A 221 -9.45 -5.76 3.35
C ALA A 221 -10.95 -6.09 3.18
N LEU A 222 -11.85 -5.20 3.61
CA LEU A 222 -13.30 -5.36 3.52
C LEU A 222 -13.93 -4.57 2.36
N THR A 223 -13.13 -3.84 1.58
CA THR A 223 -13.65 -3.06 0.45
C THR A 223 -14.05 -3.98 -0.71
N GLU A 224 -15.31 -3.85 -1.11
CA GLU A 224 -15.89 -4.45 -2.32
C GLU A 224 -16.35 -3.38 -3.32
N MET A 225 -16.59 -3.77 -4.58
CA MET A 225 -16.98 -2.86 -5.67
C MET A 225 -18.18 -1.96 -5.34
N GLY A 226 -19.21 -2.50 -4.68
CA GLY A 226 -20.39 -1.72 -4.29
C GLY A 226 -20.07 -0.54 -3.35
N HIS A 227 -19.00 -0.62 -2.57
CA HIS A 227 -18.54 0.49 -1.73
C HIS A 227 -17.94 1.62 -2.58
N LEU A 228 -17.27 1.31 -3.69
CA LEU A 228 -16.73 2.30 -4.61
C LEU A 228 -17.86 3.05 -5.31
N ASP A 229 -18.87 2.34 -5.80
CA ASP A 229 -20.03 2.95 -6.44
C ASP A 229 -20.78 3.86 -5.46
N ALA A 230 -20.95 3.41 -4.21
CA ALA A 230 -21.57 4.21 -3.16
C ALA A 230 -20.74 5.44 -2.77
N ALA A 231 -19.41 5.31 -2.69
CA ALA A 231 -18.51 6.41 -2.40
C ALA A 231 -18.49 7.44 -3.55
N TRP A 232 -18.47 6.97 -4.80
CA TRP A 232 -18.54 7.84 -5.96
C TRP A 232 -19.86 8.61 -6.02
N LYS A 233 -20.99 7.94 -5.79
CA LYS A 233 -22.29 8.60 -5.71
C LYS A 233 -22.31 9.69 -4.64
N LEU A 234 -21.77 9.41 -3.46
CA LEU A 234 -21.63 10.40 -2.39
C LEU A 234 -20.78 11.60 -2.84
N ILE A 235 -19.64 11.37 -3.50
CA ILE A 235 -18.78 12.43 -4.03
C ILE A 235 -19.55 13.30 -5.04
N GLN A 236 -20.30 12.68 -5.96
CA GLN A 236 -21.12 13.40 -6.95
C GLN A 236 -22.22 14.24 -6.29
N ASP A 237 -22.91 13.70 -5.29
CA ASP A 237 -23.97 14.41 -4.56
C ASP A 237 -23.40 15.63 -3.82
N LYS A 238 -22.26 15.47 -3.13
CA LYS A 238 -21.58 16.58 -2.43
C LYS A 238 -21.07 17.64 -3.40
N ALA A 239 -20.47 17.23 -4.52
CA ALA A 239 -20.01 18.15 -5.56
C ALA A 239 -21.17 18.97 -6.15
N SER A 240 -22.31 18.34 -6.44
CA SER A 240 -23.52 19.03 -6.92
C SER A 240 -23.98 20.11 -5.94
N GLY A 241 -24.02 19.80 -4.63
CA GLY A 241 -24.40 20.76 -3.61
C GLY A 241 -23.45 21.96 -3.50
N ILE A 242 -22.14 21.72 -3.58
CA ILE A 242 -21.12 22.78 -3.52
C ILE A 242 -21.20 23.69 -4.75
N LEU A 243 -21.32 23.11 -5.95
CA LEU A 243 -21.41 23.88 -7.20
C LEU A 243 -22.71 24.70 -7.29
N ALA A 244 -23.84 24.15 -6.85
CA ALA A 244 -25.11 24.87 -6.79
C ALA A 244 -25.07 26.04 -5.79
N GLY A 245 -24.42 25.86 -4.63
CA GLY A 245 -24.23 26.91 -3.63
C GLY A 245 -23.29 28.04 -4.07
N GLY A 246 -22.33 27.74 -4.95
CA GLY A 246 -21.43 28.73 -5.55
C GLY A 246 -22.11 29.65 -6.57
N LEU A 247 -23.08 29.14 -7.33
CA LEU A 247 -23.86 29.93 -8.31
C LEU A 247 -24.79 30.96 -7.65
N CYS A 248 -25.30 30.68 -6.44
CA CYS A 248 -26.21 31.58 -5.74
C CYS A 248 -25.50 32.81 -5.13
N ARG A 249 -24.18 32.80 -5.00
CA ARG A 249 -23.38 33.91 -4.41
C ARG A 249 -22.86 34.93 -5.43
N LYS A 250 -23.11 34.76 -6.74
CA LYS A 250 -22.67 35.68 -7.81
C LYS A 250 -23.79 36.57 -8.37
N VAL A 251 -24.67 37.10 -7.53
CA VAL A 251 -25.51 38.26 -7.91
C VAL A 251 -24.89 39.50 -7.28
N PRO A 252 -24.23 40.40 -8.05
CA PRO A 252 -23.83 41.69 -7.53
C PRO A 252 -25.11 42.49 -7.22
N SER A 253 -25.27 42.88 -5.97
CA SER A 253 -26.23 43.92 -5.58
C SER A 253 -25.76 45.26 -6.15
N SER A 254 -26.11 45.56 -7.40
CA SER A 254 -26.02 46.90 -7.94
C SER A 254 -27.30 47.68 -7.60
N TYR A 255 -27.36 48.17 -6.37
CA TYR A 255 -28.12 49.37 -6.01
C TYR A 255 -27.29 50.13 -4.97
N GLY A 256 -26.88 51.35 -5.36
CA GLY A 256 -26.00 52.23 -4.60
C GLY A 256 -25.28 53.17 -5.54
#